data_AF-A0A3M1NN52-F1
#
_entry.id   AF-A0A3M1NN52-F1
#
_cell.length_a   1.000
_cell.length_b   1.000
_cell.length_c   1.000
_cell.angle_alpha   90.00
_cell.angle_beta   90.00
_cell.angle_gamma   90.00
#
_symmetry.space_group_name_H-M   'P 1'
#
loop_
_entity.id
_entity.type
_entity.pdbx_description
1 polymer ?
#
loop_
_entity_poly.entity_id
_entity_poly.type
_entity_poly.pdbx_seq_one_letter_code
_entity_poly.pdbx_strand_id
1 'polypeptide(L)'
;RNGYDARPRHSFCGIITDVQQRTTKNGKPIVFAQFEDFTGQAELLCFASQFDRLRPYLQVDEVVLVRGSVETRGGSVKIILDDVMPMWKVREQLVKAIVLRLDLDQTPPETLDRLHTLCEEYRGGSCKLYFEVTADDLPTPQRLRSRKYVLDPAQELFQGLHRLFGRDGLVLEGEA
;
A
#
# COMPACT_ATOMS: atom_id res chain seq x y z
N ARG A 1 -14.03 -26.60 -4.92
CA ARG A 1 -13.07 -26.04 -3.95
C ARG A 1 -11.68 -26.53 -4.34
N ASN A 2 -10.82 -25.64 -4.79
CA ASN A 2 -9.44 -26.01 -5.11
C ASN A 2 -8.64 -26.13 -3.81
N GLY A 3 -7.68 -27.04 -3.72
CA GLY A 3 -6.88 -27.30 -2.49
C GLY A 3 -6.05 -26.10 -1.98
N TYR A 4 -6.06 -24.97 -2.69
CA TYR A 4 -5.39 -23.72 -2.32
C TYR A 4 -6.17 -22.89 -1.29
N ASP A 5 -7.47 -23.14 -1.09
CA ASP A 5 -8.31 -22.32 -0.19
C ASP A 5 -7.87 -22.37 1.28
N ALA A 6 -7.21 -23.45 1.71
CA ALA A 6 -6.81 -23.65 3.10
C ALA A 6 -5.42 -23.09 3.45
N ARG A 7 -4.67 -22.55 2.47
CA ARG A 7 -3.31 -22.06 2.71
C ARG A 7 -3.33 -20.64 3.31
N PRO A 8 -2.34 -20.30 4.15
CA PRO A 8 -2.16 -18.93 4.63
C PRO A 8 -2.05 -17.93 3.48
N ARG A 9 -2.61 -16.74 3.68
CA ARG A 9 -2.58 -15.66 2.69
C ARG A 9 -1.55 -14.63 3.09
N HIS A 10 -0.77 -14.22 2.11
CA HIS A 10 0.31 -13.25 2.27
C HIS A 10 0.12 -12.12 1.25
N SER A 11 0.66 -10.96 1.59
CA SER A 11 0.66 -9.79 0.72
C SER A 11 2.10 -9.44 0.37
N PHE A 12 2.35 -9.16 -0.91
CA PHE A 12 3.67 -8.81 -1.43
C PHE A 12 3.57 -7.57 -2.32
N CYS A 13 4.60 -6.73 -2.31
CA CYS A 13 4.68 -5.52 -3.12
C CYS A 13 5.86 -5.63 -4.08
N GLY A 14 5.64 -5.33 -5.36
CA GLY A 14 6.65 -5.48 -6.39
C GLY A 14 6.16 -5.03 -7.75
N ILE A 15 7.00 -5.20 -8.76
CA ILE A 15 6.73 -4.84 -10.15
C ILE A 15 6.45 -6.07 -10.98
N ILE A 16 5.52 -5.97 -11.92
CA ILE A 16 5.25 -7.03 -12.91
C ILE A 16 6.21 -6.87 -14.10
N THR A 17 6.99 -7.90 -14.40
CA THR A 17 8.03 -7.87 -15.45
C THR A 17 7.65 -8.64 -16.72
N ASP A 18 6.71 -9.58 -16.64
CA ASP A 18 6.15 -10.30 -17.80
C ASP A 18 4.71 -10.72 -17.52
N VAL A 19 3.87 -10.83 -18.56
CA VAL A 19 2.49 -11.31 -18.47
C VAL A 19 2.14 -12.21 -19.65
N GLN A 20 1.74 -13.44 -19.35
CA GLN A 20 1.33 -14.45 -20.32
C GLN A 20 -0.07 -14.95 -20.03
N GLN A 21 -1.02 -14.59 -20.90
CA GLN A 21 -2.35 -15.18 -20.89
C GLN A 21 -2.38 -16.45 -21.75
N ARG A 22 -2.93 -17.52 -21.19
CA ARG A 22 -3.14 -18.81 -21.87
C ARG A 22 -4.57 -19.29 -21.67
N THR A 23 -4.90 -20.36 -22.39
CA THR A 23 -6.15 -21.09 -22.22
C THR A 23 -5.83 -22.47 -21.64
N THR A 24 -6.49 -22.82 -20.53
CA THR A 24 -6.39 -24.15 -19.93
C THR A 24 -6.98 -25.22 -20.87
N LYS A 25 -6.67 -26.49 -20.61
CA LYS A 25 -7.23 -27.63 -21.37
C LYS A 25 -8.77 -27.64 -21.42
N ASN A 26 -9.42 -27.02 -20.43
CA ASN A 26 -10.88 -26.95 -20.33
C ASN A 26 -11.45 -25.64 -20.92
N GLY A 27 -10.68 -24.91 -21.74
CA GLY A 27 -11.13 -23.68 -22.41
C GLY A 27 -11.19 -22.43 -21.53
N LYS A 28 -10.79 -22.50 -20.25
CA LYS A 28 -10.83 -21.37 -19.33
C LYS A 28 -9.55 -20.52 -19.40
N PRO A 29 -9.62 -19.19 -19.28
CA PRO A 29 -8.43 -18.34 -19.26
C PRO A 29 -7.58 -18.59 -18.01
N ILE A 30 -6.27 -18.44 -18.16
CA ILE A 30 -5.30 -18.47 -17.07
C ILE A 30 -4.19 -17.48 -17.38
N VAL A 31 -3.70 -16.76 -16.36
CA VAL A 31 -2.59 -15.81 -16.53
C VAL A 31 -1.45 -16.24 -15.64
N PHE A 32 -0.26 -16.21 -16.23
CA PHE A 32 1.01 -16.27 -15.52
C PHE A 32 1.67 -14.90 -15.65
N ALA A 33 2.18 -14.34 -14.55
CA ALA A 33 2.93 -13.10 -14.61
C ALA A 33 4.21 -13.23 -13.78
N GLN A 34 5.32 -12.63 -14.23
CA GLN A 34 6.53 -12.52 -13.42
C GLN A 34 6.42 -11.28 -12.54
N PHE A 35 6.76 -11.44 -11.27
CA PHE A 35 6.67 -10.43 -10.22
C PHE A 35 8.00 -10.36 -9.50
N GLU A 36 8.53 -9.16 -9.31
CA GLU A 36 9.85 -8.93 -8.73
C GLU A 36 9.81 -7.85 -7.66
N ASP A 37 10.59 -8.05 -6.61
CA ASP A 37 10.90 -7.03 -5.61
C ASP A 37 12.41 -6.99 -5.35
N PHE A 38 12.84 -6.18 -4.38
CA PHE A 38 14.28 -6.05 -4.05
C PHE A 38 14.89 -7.32 -3.41
N THR A 39 14.09 -8.33 -3.11
CA THR A 39 14.50 -9.57 -2.44
C THR A 39 14.46 -10.79 -3.36
N GLY A 40 13.73 -10.74 -4.47
CA GLY A 40 13.70 -11.81 -5.45
C GLY A 40 12.54 -11.73 -6.45
N GLN A 41 12.24 -12.87 -7.04
CA GLN A 41 11.23 -13.03 -8.09
C GLN A 41 10.24 -14.16 -7.76
N ALA A 42 9.01 -14.01 -8.20
CA ALA A 42 7.94 -15.00 -8.08
C ALA A 42 7.05 -15.02 -9.33
N GLU A 43 6.46 -16.18 -9.62
CA GLU A 43 5.44 -16.31 -10.66
C GLU A 43 4.06 -16.15 -10.04
N LEU A 44 3.29 -15.17 -10.49
CA LEU A 44 1.88 -15.00 -10.17
C LEU A 44 1.03 -15.92 -11.04
N LEU A 45 0.02 -16.55 -10.44
CA LEU A 45 -0.95 -17.39 -11.12
C LEU A 45 -2.38 -16.87 -10.88
N CYS A 46 -3.03 -16.37 -11.93
CA CYS A 46 -4.43 -15.96 -11.90
C CYS A 46 -5.30 -17.01 -12.61
N PHE A 47 -6.24 -17.60 -11.88
CA PHE A 47 -7.25 -18.51 -12.46
C PHE A 47 -8.43 -17.73 -13.04
N ALA A 48 -9.14 -18.35 -13.99
CA ALA A 48 -10.35 -17.80 -14.61
C ALA A 48 -11.38 -17.21 -13.63
N SER A 49 -11.53 -17.79 -12.44
CA SER A 49 -12.48 -17.31 -11.42
C SER A 49 -12.20 -15.89 -10.94
N GLN A 50 -10.97 -15.41 -11.09
CA GLN A 50 -10.56 -14.06 -10.69
C GLN A 50 -10.15 -13.19 -11.90
N PHE A 51 -9.99 -13.80 -13.08
CA PHE A 51 -9.41 -13.16 -14.25
C PHE A 51 -10.12 -11.85 -14.62
N ASP A 52 -11.44 -11.85 -14.71
CA ASP A 52 -12.19 -10.66 -15.13
C ASP A 52 -11.97 -9.46 -14.20
N ARG A 53 -11.81 -9.71 -12.88
CA ARG A 53 -11.55 -8.66 -11.89
C ARG A 53 -10.11 -8.18 -11.91
N LEU A 54 -9.16 -9.11 -12.07
CA LEU A 54 -7.74 -8.85 -11.84
C LEU A 54 -6.97 -8.46 -13.11
N ARG A 55 -7.46 -8.87 -14.29
CA ARG A 55 -6.84 -8.61 -15.60
C ARG A 55 -6.43 -7.15 -15.80
N PRO A 56 -7.23 -6.12 -15.44
CA PRO A 56 -6.83 -4.74 -15.65
C PRO A 56 -5.53 -4.34 -14.94
N TYR A 57 -5.13 -5.05 -13.88
CA TYR A 57 -3.97 -4.74 -13.05
C TYR A 57 -2.79 -5.69 -13.26
N LEU A 58 -2.92 -6.67 -14.17
CA LEU A 58 -1.84 -7.59 -14.54
C LEU A 58 -1.20 -7.10 -15.84
N GLN A 59 -0.41 -6.03 -15.74
CA GLN A 59 0.31 -5.43 -16.87
C GLN A 59 1.79 -5.27 -16.53
N VAL A 60 2.66 -5.37 -17.54
CA VAL A 60 4.10 -5.12 -17.38
C VAL A 60 4.32 -3.67 -16.93
N ASP A 61 5.34 -3.47 -16.11
CA ASP A 61 5.76 -2.19 -15.51
C ASP A 61 4.79 -1.61 -14.45
N GLU A 62 3.73 -2.34 -14.09
CA GLU A 62 2.85 -1.95 -12.98
C GLU A 62 3.44 -2.37 -11.63
N VAL A 63 3.49 -1.42 -10.69
CA VAL A 63 3.81 -1.68 -9.28
C VAL A 63 2.52 -2.03 -8.56
N VAL A 64 2.47 -3.25 -8.03
CA VAL A 64 1.26 -3.84 -7.46
C VAL A 64 1.48 -4.39 -6.06
N LEU A 65 0.42 -4.33 -5.26
CA LEU A 65 0.22 -5.16 -4.08
C LEU A 65 -0.53 -6.41 -4.50
N VAL A 66 0.10 -7.57 -4.38
CA VAL A 66 -0.53 -8.87 -4.65
C VAL A 66 -0.88 -9.55 -3.33
N ARG A 67 -2.07 -10.17 -3.27
CA ARG A 67 -2.49 -11.02 -2.15
C ARG A 67 -2.76 -12.41 -2.67
N GLY A 68 -2.20 -13.43 -2.01
CA GLY A 68 -2.34 -14.80 -2.48
C GLY A 68 -1.79 -15.85 -1.52
N SER A 69 -1.94 -17.11 -1.90
CA SER A 69 -1.25 -18.22 -1.23
C SER A 69 0.06 -18.54 -1.94
N VAL A 70 1.08 -18.88 -1.15
CA VAL A 70 2.41 -19.19 -1.66
C VAL A 70 2.57 -20.69 -1.87
N GLU A 71 3.22 -21.07 -2.96
CA GLU A 71 3.74 -22.40 -3.22
C GLU A 71 5.22 -22.31 -3.58
N THR A 72 6.04 -23.10 -2.89
CA THR A 72 7.46 -23.21 -3.20
C THR A 72 7.76 -24.59 -3.75
N ARG A 73 8.45 -24.66 -4.89
CA ARG A 73 8.84 -25.95 -5.49
C ARG A 73 10.19 -25.83 -6.18
N GLY A 74 11.19 -26.58 -5.71
CA GLY A 74 12.51 -26.62 -6.35
C GLY A 74 13.20 -25.26 -6.45
N GLY A 75 12.98 -24.36 -5.48
CA GLY A 75 13.57 -23.02 -5.44
C GLY A 75 12.75 -21.93 -6.15
N SER A 76 11.70 -22.27 -6.91
CA SER A 76 10.79 -21.26 -7.45
C SER A 76 9.64 -20.95 -6.50
N VAL A 77 9.27 -19.67 -6.44
CA VAL A 77 8.13 -19.16 -5.68
C VAL A 77 6.98 -18.92 -6.65
N LYS A 78 5.82 -19.48 -6.34
CA LYS A 78 4.57 -19.25 -7.06
C LYS A 78 3.53 -18.68 -6.12
N ILE A 79 2.88 -17.61 -6.54
CA ILE A 79 1.80 -16.96 -5.79
C ILE A 79 0.50 -17.21 -6.53
N ILE A 80 -0.38 -18.00 -5.94
CA ILE A 80 -1.74 -18.18 -6.43
C ILE A 80 -2.53 -16.97 -5.98
N LEU A 81 -2.91 -16.12 -6.94
CA LEU A 81 -3.56 -14.86 -6.65
C LEU A 81 -4.93 -15.09 -6.00
N ASP A 82 -5.23 -14.22 -5.05
CA ASP A 82 -6.56 -13.92 -4.56
C ASP A 82 -6.97 -12.53 -5.00
N ASP A 83 -6.03 -11.59 -4.96
CA ASP A 83 -6.24 -10.21 -5.37
C ASP A 83 -4.95 -9.56 -5.89
N VAL A 84 -5.10 -8.53 -6.72
CA VAL A 84 -4.00 -7.65 -7.15
C VAL A 84 -4.53 -6.23 -7.24
N MET A 85 -3.77 -5.30 -6.68
CA MET A 85 -4.14 -3.90 -6.63
C MET A 85 -2.93 -3.05 -7.04
N PRO A 86 -3.08 -2.10 -7.97
CA PRO A 86 -2.00 -1.20 -8.30
C PRO A 86 -1.74 -0.25 -7.12
N MET A 87 -0.48 0.14 -6.93
CA MET A 87 -0.05 0.86 -5.73
C MET A 87 -0.78 2.20 -5.52
N TRP A 88 -1.23 2.86 -6.59
CA TRP A 88 -2.03 4.08 -6.47
C TRP A 88 -3.39 3.82 -5.79
N LYS A 89 -4.06 2.69 -6.11
CA LYS A 89 -5.30 2.29 -5.41
C LYS A 89 -5.06 1.90 -3.97
N VAL A 90 -3.90 1.30 -3.66
CA VAL A 90 -3.53 0.96 -2.27
C VAL A 90 -3.55 2.21 -1.41
N ARG A 91 -3.01 3.32 -1.91
CA ARG A 91 -3.00 4.60 -1.19
C ARG A 91 -4.41 5.13 -0.95
N GLU A 92 -5.27 5.10 -1.95
CA GLU A 92 -6.66 5.58 -1.84
C GLU A 92 -7.54 4.70 -0.94
N GLN A 93 -7.36 3.39 -1.02
CA GLN A 93 -8.29 2.42 -0.44
C GLN A 93 -7.86 1.91 0.93
N LEU A 94 -6.56 1.67 1.12
CA LEU A 94 -6.03 1.03 2.33
C LEU A 94 -5.49 2.03 3.34
N VAL A 95 -5.00 3.21 2.93
CA VAL A 95 -4.61 4.25 3.90
C VAL A 95 -5.88 4.87 4.48
N LYS A 96 -6.07 4.74 5.80
CA LYS A 96 -7.19 5.33 6.54
C LYS A 96 -6.75 6.46 7.46
N ALA A 97 -5.49 6.45 7.86
CA ALA A 97 -4.93 7.51 8.67
C ALA A 97 -3.47 7.79 8.33
N ILE A 98 -3.15 9.08 8.44
CA ILE A 98 -1.81 9.65 8.38
C ILE A 98 -1.47 10.03 9.82
N VAL A 99 -0.37 9.51 10.35
CA VAL A 99 0.13 9.84 11.67
C VAL A 99 1.45 10.59 11.51
N LEU A 100 1.48 11.84 11.93
CA LEU A 100 2.68 12.67 11.93
C LEU A 100 3.31 12.65 13.32
N ARG A 101 4.58 12.29 13.39
CA ARG A 101 5.36 12.36 14.63
C ARG A 101 5.93 13.76 14.77
N LEU A 102 5.61 14.41 15.88
CA LEU A 102 6.01 15.76 16.20
C LEU A 102 6.75 15.75 17.52
N ASP A 103 7.99 16.22 17.49
CA ASP A 103 8.71 16.60 18.70
C ASP A 103 8.53 18.11 18.88
N LEU A 104 7.82 18.56 19.92
CA LEU A 104 7.49 19.97 20.11
C LEU A 104 8.73 20.83 20.39
N ASP A 105 9.79 20.24 20.90
CA ASP A 105 11.04 20.95 21.21
C ASP A 105 11.93 21.08 19.96
N GLN A 106 11.79 20.14 19.02
CA GLN A 106 12.59 20.12 17.78
C GLN A 106 11.85 20.60 16.54
N THR A 107 10.52 20.74 16.58
CA THR A 107 9.71 21.14 15.41
C THR A 107 9.59 22.66 15.31
N PRO A 108 10.17 23.30 14.28
CA PRO A 108 10.06 24.75 14.10
C PRO A 108 8.62 25.19 13.81
N PRO A 109 8.16 26.35 14.31
CA PRO A 109 6.81 26.87 14.04
C PRO A 109 6.48 26.98 12.55
N GLU A 110 7.47 27.37 11.73
CA GLU A 110 7.36 27.44 10.26
C GLU A 110 7.02 26.10 9.59
N THR A 111 7.35 24.97 10.22
CA THR A 111 6.96 23.63 9.74
C THR A 111 5.46 23.41 9.95
N LEU A 112 4.91 23.90 11.06
CA LEU A 112 3.48 23.83 11.34
C LEU A 112 2.67 24.72 10.40
N ASP A 113 3.18 25.90 10.06
CA ASP A 113 2.55 26.79 9.07
C ASP A 113 2.48 26.14 7.69
N ARG A 114 3.60 25.53 7.24
CA ARG A 114 3.64 24.79 5.97
C ARG A 114 2.72 23.57 5.98
N LEU A 115 2.68 22.83 7.08
CA LEU A 115 1.76 21.72 7.25
C LEU A 115 0.31 22.21 7.16
N HIS A 116 -0.03 23.34 7.79
CA HIS A 116 -1.37 23.91 7.73
C HIS A 116 -1.77 24.24 6.29
N THR A 117 -0.90 24.90 5.53
CA THR A 117 -1.14 25.18 4.09
C THR A 117 -1.37 23.89 3.30
N LEU A 118 -0.53 22.88 3.50
CA LEU A 118 -0.67 21.59 2.81
C LEU A 118 -1.98 20.88 3.19
N CYS A 119 -2.37 20.93 4.47
CA CYS A 119 -3.63 20.37 4.93
C CYS A 119 -4.86 21.07 4.35
N GLU A 120 -4.79 22.39 4.10
CA GLU A 120 -5.88 23.13 3.44
C GLU A 120 -5.99 22.77 1.95
N GLU A 121 -4.88 22.53 1.26
CA GLU A 121 -4.85 22.17 -0.15
C GLU A 121 -5.47 20.79 -0.40
N TYR A 122 -5.15 19.81 0.44
CA TYR A 122 -5.60 18.41 0.28
C TYR A 122 -6.75 18.02 1.21
N ARG A 123 -7.58 18.98 1.64
CA ARG A 123 -8.75 18.71 2.50
C ARG A 123 -9.85 17.96 1.74
N GLY A 124 -10.67 17.21 2.49
CA GLY A 124 -11.92 16.62 1.98
C GLY A 124 -11.81 15.20 1.44
N GLY A 125 -10.71 14.50 1.71
CA GLY A 125 -10.54 13.09 1.34
C GLY A 125 -11.03 12.10 2.40
N SER A 126 -10.40 10.92 2.42
CA SER A 126 -10.78 9.78 3.27
C SER A 126 -9.81 9.51 4.43
N CYS A 127 -8.63 10.14 4.44
CA CYS A 127 -7.57 9.87 5.41
C CYS A 127 -7.66 10.78 6.63
N LYS A 128 -7.80 10.21 7.82
CA LYS A 128 -7.77 10.96 9.08
C LYS A 128 -6.34 11.41 9.38
N LEU A 129 -6.16 12.62 9.89
CA LEU A 129 -4.86 13.09 10.37
C LEU A 129 -4.74 12.92 11.89
N TYR A 130 -3.66 12.27 12.32
CA TYR A 130 -3.25 12.15 13.71
C TYR A 130 -1.85 12.73 13.91
N PHE A 131 -1.58 13.12 15.14
CA PHE A 131 -0.28 13.57 15.61
C PHE A 131 0.15 12.68 16.77
N GLU A 132 1.36 12.14 16.69
CA GLU A 132 2.07 11.55 17.82
C GLU A 132 3.04 12.60 18.33
N VAL A 133 2.72 13.20 19.48
CA VAL A 133 3.43 14.36 20.01
C VAL A 133 4.31 13.94 21.18
N THR A 134 5.59 14.30 21.11
CA THR A 134 6.57 14.19 22.20
C THR A 134 7.07 15.57 22.58
N ALA A 135 7.46 15.73 23.84
CA ALA A 135 8.12 16.93 24.36
C ALA A 135 8.85 16.54 25.66
N ASP A 136 9.86 17.31 26.05
CA ASP A 136 10.64 17.10 27.27
C ASP A 136 9.77 17.14 28.55
N ASP A 137 8.68 17.91 28.52
CA ASP A 137 7.73 18.06 29.62
C ASP A 137 6.58 17.03 29.59
N LEU A 138 6.49 16.22 28.53
CA LEU A 138 5.48 15.18 28.40
C LEU A 138 6.03 13.83 28.88
N PRO A 139 5.42 13.20 29.91
CA PRO A 139 5.91 11.93 30.45
C PRO A 139 5.75 10.76 29.47
N THR A 140 4.82 10.87 28.53
CA THR A 140 4.58 9.87 27.47
C THR A 140 4.11 10.54 26.18
N PRO A 141 4.39 9.93 25.01
CA PRO A 141 3.87 10.41 23.73
C PRO A 141 2.34 10.53 23.75
N GLN A 142 1.83 11.66 23.29
CA GLN A 142 0.40 11.93 23.21
C GLN A 142 -0.10 11.74 21.78
N ARG A 143 -1.19 10.99 21.60
CA ARG A 143 -1.82 10.82 20.30
C ARG A 143 -3.03 11.73 20.15
N LEU A 144 -2.94 12.70 19.26
CA LEU A 144 -3.97 13.70 19.00
C LEU A 144 -4.60 13.48 17.63
N ARG A 145 -5.93 13.48 17.55
CA ARG A 145 -6.64 13.45 16.26
C ARG A 145 -6.96 14.88 15.82
N SER A 146 -6.58 15.23 14.59
CA SER A 146 -7.07 16.46 13.97
C SER A 146 -8.59 16.38 13.79
N ARG A 147 -9.31 17.36 14.34
CA ARG A 147 -10.76 17.49 14.14
C ARG A 147 -11.10 18.22 12.84
N LYS A 148 -10.17 19.06 12.36
CA LYS A 148 -10.36 19.93 11.19
C LYS A 148 -10.04 19.21 9.88
N TYR A 149 -9.03 18.33 9.90
CA TYR A 149 -8.48 17.76 8.68
C TYR A 149 -8.81 16.29 8.51
N VAL A 150 -9.48 16.01 7.40
CA VAL A 150 -9.54 14.72 6.73
C VAL A 150 -8.99 14.96 5.33
N LEU A 151 -7.95 14.23 4.95
CA LEU A 151 -7.09 14.53 3.82
C LEU A 151 -7.31 13.55 2.67
N ASP A 152 -7.12 14.05 1.46
CA ASP A 152 -7.02 13.25 0.24
C ASP A 152 -5.61 12.63 0.14
N PRO A 153 -5.47 11.28 0.12
CA PRO A 153 -4.17 10.60 0.04
C PRO A 153 -3.53 10.69 -1.36
N ALA A 154 -3.54 11.88 -1.96
CA ALA A 154 -2.84 12.18 -3.19
C ALA A 154 -1.33 12.01 -3.03
N GLN A 155 -0.64 11.65 -4.11
CA GLN A 155 0.80 11.44 -4.08
C GLN A 155 1.56 12.70 -3.64
N GLU A 156 1.10 13.86 -4.08
CA GLU A 156 1.69 15.17 -3.83
C GLU A 156 1.61 15.55 -2.34
N LEU A 157 0.52 15.18 -1.65
CA LEU A 157 0.40 15.34 -0.20
C LEU A 157 1.53 14.59 0.51
N PHE A 158 1.73 13.30 0.20
CA PHE A 158 2.77 12.50 0.83
C PHE A 158 4.17 13.02 0.53
N GLN A 159 4.42 13.49 -0.69
CA GLN A 159 5.68 14.14 -1.02
C GLN A 159 5.91 15.40 -0.18
N GLY A 160 4.87 16.22 0.01
CA GLY A 160 4.92 17.41 0.87
C GLY A 160 5.19 17.03 2.33
N LEU A 161 4.45 16.07 2.88
CA LEU A 161 4.63 15.58 4.25
C LEU A 161 6.04 15.02 4.47
N HIS A 162 6.57 14.24 3.53
CA HIS A 162 7.94 13.73 3.63
C HIS A 162 9.02 14.83 3.57
N ARG A 163 8.80 15.91 2.81
CA ARG A 163 9.70 17.06 2.81
C ARG A 163 9.70 17.79 4.16
N LEU A 164 8.57 17.80 4.86
CA LEU A 164 8.42 18.49 6.15
C LEU A 164 8.89 17.64 7.34
N PHE A 165 8.56 16.35 7.36
CA PHE A 165 8.74 15.47 8.53
C PHE A 165 9.73 14.32 8.29
N GLY A 166 10.30 14.20 7.10
CA GLY A 166 11.16 13.08 6.72
C GLY A 166 10.37 11.78 6.50
N ARG A 167 11.09 10.66 6.37
CA ARG A 167 10.47 9.33 6.20
C ARG A 167 9.96 8.76 7.51
N ASP A 168 10.73 8.91 8.58
CA ASP A 168 10.42 8.32 9.89
C ASP A 168 9.39 9.12 10.70
N GLY A 169 9.18 10.39 10.33
CA GLY A 169 8.17 11.27 10.91
C GLY A 169 6.75 11.06 10.37
N LEU A 170 6.58 10.17 9.38
CA LEU A 170 5.30 9.84 8.78
C LEU A 170 5.01 8.34 8.94
N VAL A 171 3.88 8.01 9.55
CA VAL A 171 3.35 6.65 9.62
C VAL A 171 1.99 6.59 8.92
N LEU A 172 1.79 5.57 8.09
CA LEU A 172 0.53 5.28 7.43
C LEU A 172 -0.17 4.13 8.15
N GLU A 173 -1.43 4.34 8.53
CA GLU A 173 -2.26 3.29 9.11
C GLU A 173 -3.39 2.93 8.15
N GLY A 174 -3.64 1.63 8.00
CA GLY A 174 -4.71 1.07 7.19
C GLY A 174 -5.45 -0.07 7.89
N GLU A 175 -6.50 -0.58 7.25
CA GLU A 175 -7.14 -1.83 7.68
C GLU A 175 -6.43 -3.02 7.04
N ALA A 176 -6.11 -4.03 7.85
CA ALA A 176 -5.40 -5.26 7.45
C ALA A 176 -6.30 -6.29 6.76
#